data_AF-A0A953P165-F1
#
_entry.id   AF-A0A953P165-F1
#
_cell.length_a   1.000
_cell.length_b   1.000
_cell.length_c   1.000
_cell.angle_alpha   90.00
_cell.angle_beta   90.00
_cell.angle_gamma   90.00
#
_symmetry.space_group_name_H-M   'P 1'
#
loop_
_entity.id
_entity.type
_entity.pdbx_description
1 polymer ?
#
loop_
_entity_poly.entity_id
_entity_poly.type
_entity_poly.pdbx_seq_one_letter_code
_entity_poly.pdbx_strand_id
1 'polypeptide(L)' 'MQVPAKVRKNLGKRIRQLREKRGWSQEEFALKGKLGRSFAGSVERGERDIRIQTLCKLADVFGITLSELFKGTDGYK' A
#
# COMPACT_ATOMS: atom_id res chain seq x y z
N MET A 1 -1.50 -19.91 -5.19
CA MET A 1 -2.13 -19.64 -3.88
C MET A 1 -2.45 -18.14 -3.81
N GLN A 2 -3.69 -17.77 -3.48
CA GLN A 2 -4.10 -16.36 -3.39
C GLN A 2 -3.95 -15.85 -1.95
N VAL A 3 -3.41 -14.64 -1.78
CA VAL A 3 -3.30 -14.01 -0.45
C VAL A 3 -4.70 -13.75 0.10
N PRO A 4 -5.00 -14.12 1.36
CA PRO A 4 -6.31 -13.88 1.96
C PRO A 4 -6.70 -12.41 1.88
N ALA A 5 -7.97 -12.14 1.56
CA ALA A 5 -8.50 -10.78 1.46
C ALA A 5 -8.24 -9.95 2.74
N LYS A 6 -8.18 -10.59 3.92
CA LYS A 6 -7.83 -9.94 5.18
C LYS A 6 -6.44 -9.30 5.17
N VAL A 7 -5.43 -10.03 4.70
CA VAL A 7 -4.04 -9.55 4.62
C VAL A 7 -3.94 -8.38 3.63
N ARG A 8 -4.59 -8.50 2.48
CA ARG A 8 -4.64 -7.42 1.47
C ARG A 8 -5.32 -6.16 2.02
N LYS A 9 -6.44 -6.31 2.72
CA LYS A 9 -7.12 -5.18 3.38
C LYS A 9 -6.27 -4.53 4.47
N ASN A 10 -5.55 -5.32 5.27
CA ASN A 10 -4.66 -4.79 6.29
C ASN A 10 -3.50 -4.00 5.68
N LEU A 11 -2.89 -4.52 4.62
CA LEU A 11 -1.84 -3.83 3.87
C LEU A 11 -2.36 -2.53 3.23
N GLY A 12 -3.55 -2.56 2.60
CA GLY A 12 -4.18 -1.36 2.04
C GLY A 12 -4.42 -0.28 3.09
N LYS A 13 -4.96 -0.64 4.27
CA LYS A 13 -5.11 0.27 5.41
C LYS A 13 -3.78 0.85 5.87
N ARG A 14 -2.73 0.04 5.94
CA ARG A 14 -1.38 0.48 6.33
C ARG A 14 -0.81 1.49 5.34
N ILE A 15 -0.95 1.25 4.04
CA ILE A 15 -0.54 2.18 2.98
C ILE A 15 -1.30 3.51 3.12
N ARG A 16 -2.62 3.45 3.33
CA ARG A 16 -3.46 4.63 3.57
C ARG A 16 -2.98 5.44 4.78
N GLN A 17 -2.69 4.79 5.90
CA GLN A 17 -2.17 5.45 7.10
C GLN A 17 -0.81 6.13 6.84
N LEU A 18 0.09 5.48 6.09
CA LEU A 18 1.38 6.06 5.72
C LEU A 18 1.23 7.29 4.82
N ARG A 19 0.24 7.27 3.92
CA ARG A 19 -0.13 8.44 3.10
C ARG A 19 -0.66 9.58 3.96
N GLU A 20 -1.66 9.31 4.79
CA GLU A 20 -2.32 10.30 5.65
C GLU A 20 -1.33 10.94 6.65
N LYS A 21 -0.41 10.16 7.21
CA LYS A 21 0.67 10.68 8.09
C LYS A 21 1.60 11.68 7.40
N ARG A 22 1.70 11.63 6.06
CA ARG A 22 2.50 12.59 5.27
C ARG A 22 1.67 13.76 4.75
N GLY A 23 0.38 13.83 5.09
CA GLY A 23 -0.52 14.88 4.63
C GLY A 23 -0.86 14.81 3.14
N TRP A 24 -0.60 13.67 2.47
CA TRP A 24 -0.82 13.56 1.03
C TRP A 24 -2.27 13.22 0.71
N SER A 25 -2.85 13.93 -0.26
CA SER A 25 -4.05 13.52 -0.97
C SER A 25 -3.80 12.21 -1.76
N GLN A 26 -4.88 11.54 -2.17
CA GLN A 26 -4.76 10.35 -3.03
C GLN A 26 -4.12 10.67 -4.39
N GLU A 27 -4.32 11.88 -4.89
CA GLU A 27 -3.73 12.35 -6.15
C GLU A 27 -2.22 12.55 -6.02
N GLU A 28 -1.78 13.24 -4.97
CA GLU A 28 -0.35 13.40 -4.67
C GLU A 28 0.35 12.05 -4.43
N PHE A 29 -0.30 11.14 -3.71
CA PHE A 29 0.22 9.79 -3.52
C PHE A 29 0.35 9.02 -4.82
N ALA A 30 -0.67 9.09 -5.69
CA ALA A 30 -0.63 8.46 -7.00
C ALA A 30 0.53 9.02 -7.84
N LEU A 31 0.70 10.34 -7.85
CA LEU A 31 1.79 11.02 -8.55
C LEU A 31 3.17 10.59 -8.02
N LYS A 32 3.38 10.66 -6.70
CA LYS A 32 4.65 10.25 -6.06
C LYS A 32 4.97 8.78 -6.30
N GLY A 33 3.96 7.91 -6.22
CA GLY A 33 4.09 6.48 -6.47
C GLY A 33 4.17 6.06 -7.93
N LYS A 34 4.04 7.01 -8.88
CA LYS A 34 3.86 6.73 -10.31
C LYS A 34 2.75 5.69 -10.55
N LEU A 35 1.65 5.85 -9.83
CA LEU A 35 0.46 5.00 -9.88
C LEU A 35 -0.67 5.76 -10.58
N GLY A 36 -1.57 5.04 -11.25
CA GLY A 36 -2.84 5.63 -11.66
C GLY A 36 -3.71 5.91 -10.42
N ARG A 37 -4.43 7.03 -10.40
CA ARG A 37 -5.29 7.44 -9.27
C ARG A 37 -6.27 6.33 -8.83
N SER A 38 -6.96 5.70 -9.78
CA SER A 38 -7.87 4.58 -9.50
C SER A 38 -7.15 3.36 -8.92
N PHE A 39 -5.92 3.10 -9.37
CA PHE A 39 -5.10 2.01 -8.83
C PHE A 39 -4.65 2.31 -7.40
N ALA A 40 -4.19 3.54 -7.12
CA ALA A 40 -3.83 3.97 -5.77
C ALA A 40 -5.01 3.80 -4.78
N GLY A 41 -6.23 4.19 -5.19
CA GLY A 41 -7.43 3.95 -4.38
C GLY A 41 -7.75 2.47 -4.18
N SER A 42 -7.60 1.64 -5.22
CA SER A 42 -7.83 0.19 -5.14
C SER A 42 -6.82 -0.51 -4.22
N VAL A 43 -5.56 -0.03 -4.23
CA VAL A 43 -4.47 -0.46 -3.33
C VAL A 43 -4.85 -0.17 -1.87
N GLU A 44 -5.28 1.05 -1.56
CA GLU A 44 -5.64 1.44 -0.19
C GLU A 44 -6.85 0.69 0.35
N ARG A 45 -7.77 0.27 -0.52
CA ARG A 45 -8.94 -0.54 -0.14
C ARG A 45 -8.66 -2.05 -0.11
N GLY A 46 -7.48 -2.49 -0.59
CA GLY A 46 -7.11 -3.90 -0.66
C GLY A 46 -7.98 -4.71 -1.64
N GLU A 47 -8.50 -4.06 -2.69
CA GLU A 47 -9.42 -4.67 -3.66
C GLU A 47 -8.69 -5.50 -4.73
N ARG A 48 -7.40 -5.24 -4.92
CA ARG A 48 -6.58 -5.83 -5.99
C ARG A 48 -5.28 -6.38 -5.42
N ASP A 49 -4.71 -7.35 -6.12
CA ASP A 49 -3.39 -7.86 -5.79
C ASP A 49 -2.32 -6.83 -6.17
N ILE A 50 -1.31 -6.70 -5.31
CA ILE A 50 -0.22 -5.74 -5.47
C ILE A 50 1.04 -6.52 -5.80
N ARG A 51 1.66 -6.18 -6.93
CA ARG A 51 2.93 -6.79 -7.34
C ARG A 51 4.05 -6.36 -6.40
N ILE A 52 5.03 -7.25 -6.16
CA ILE A 52 6.21 -6.95 -5.34
C ILE A 52 6.92 -5.67 -5.83
N GLN A 53 7.06 -5.49 -7.15
CA GLN A 53 7.65 -4.27 -7.71
C GLN A 53 6.91 -2.99 -7.28
N THR A 54 5.58 -3.03 -7.16
CA THR A 54 4.80 -1.89 -6.66
C THR A 54 5.07 -1.68 -5.17
N LEU A 55 5.19 -2.75 -4.38
CA LEU A 55 5.51 -2.65 -2.96
C LEU A 55 6.90 -2.03 -2.73
N CYS A 56 7.91 -2.41 -3.52
CA CYS A 56 9.24 -1.79 -3.46
C CYS A 56 9.16 -0.29 -3.76
N LYS A 57 8.47 0.10 -4.84
CA LYS A 57 8.25 1.53 -5.18
C LYS A 57 7.56 2.29 -4.05
N LEU A 58 6.58 1.68 -3.39
CA LEU A 58 5.89 2.31 -2.26
C LEU A 58 6.80 2.44 -1.04
N ALA A 59 7.61 1.44 -0.74
CA ALA A 59 8.65 1.50 0.27
C ALA A 59 9.61 2.66 0.00
N ASP A 60 10.10 2.82 -1.23
CA ASP A 60 10.96 3.94 -1.64
C ASP A 60 10.26 5.30 -1.48
N VAL A 61 9.01 5.41 -1.94
CA VAL A 61 8.20 6.64 -1.83
C VAL A 61 7.98 7.05 -0.38
N PHE A 62 7.80 6.08 0.50
CA PHE A 62 7.66 6.32 1.93
C PHE A 62 9.03 6.43 2.63
N GLY A 63 10.15 6.05 2.01
CA GLY A 63 11.46 6.02 2.67
C GLY A 63 11.51 5.03 3.83
N ILE A 64 10.87 3.86 3.67
CA ILE A 64 10.83 2.78 4.67
C ILE A 64 11.17 1.44 4.03
N THR A 65 11.52 0.46 4.82
CA THR A 65 11.72 -0.92 4.38
C THR A 65 10.40 -1.62 4.06
N LEU A 66 10.44 -2.73 3.31
CA LEU A 66 9.26 -3.59 3.14
C LEU A 66 8.75 -4.13 4.47
N SER A 67 9.64 -4.50 5.41
CA SER A 67 9.22 -4.94 6.75
C SER A 67 8.35 -3.90 7.45
N GLU A 68 8.76 -2.63 7.41
CA GLU A 68 7.99 -1.52 7.99
C GLU A 68 6.69 -1.22 7.24
N LEU A 69 6.68 -1.44 5.92
CA LEU A 69 5.47 -1.35 5.10
C LEU A 69 4.44 -2.41 5.51
N PHE A 70 4.89 -3.62 5.86
CA PHE A 70 4.05 -4.73 6.31
C PHE A 70 3.77 -4.75 7.83
N LYS A 71 4.33 -3.81 8.60
CA LYS A 71 4.13 -3.75 10.06
C LYS A 71 2.64 -3.64 10.42
N GLY A 72 2.16 -4.59 11.23
CA GLY A 72 0.76 -4.65 11.68
C GLY A 72 -0.22 -5.13 10.60
N THR A 73 0.29 -5.77 9.53
CA THR A 73 -0.55 -6.38 8.49
C THR A 73 -0.89 -7.85 8.76
N ASP A 74 -0.54 -8.34 9.96
CA ASP A 74 -0.61 -9.74 10.37
C ASP A 74 -2.00 -10.35 10.15
N GLY A 75 -2.01 -11.65 9.81
CA GLY A 75 -3.21 -12.39 9.44
C GLY A 75 -3.00 -13.50 8.41
N TYR A 76 -1.75 -13.72 7.99
CA TYR A 76 -1.32 -14.89 7.23
C TYR A 76 -0.54 -15.83 8.15
N LYS A 77 -0.87 -17.12 8.13
CA LYS A 77 -0.18 -18.16 8.89
C LYS A 77 0.77 -18.92 7.97
#